data_AF-G8FGQ7-F1
#
_entry.id   AF-G8FGQ7-F1
#
_cell.length_a   1.000
_cell.length_b   1.000
_cell.length_c   1.000
_cell.angle_alpha   90.00
_cell.angle_beta   90.00
_cell.angle_gamma   90.00
#
_symmetry.space_group_name_H-M   'P 1'
#
loop_
_entity.id
_entity.type
_entity.pdbx_description
1 polymer ?
#
loop_
_entity_poly.entity_id
_entity_poly.type
_entity_poly.pdbx_seq_one_letter_code
_entity_poly.pdbx_strand_id
1 'polypeptide(L)'
;IFLDDAFEISDHSDDDSQVNRFVKLLVDTIDEAASEVHQTNIRIRPPKKYPAPYGGRLTWVLPGKTKMICHLKDKAKIRHRKRWSQVMYMYYLLGHRLMELPISVDRKEVMAENTFLQTLDGDIDFQPHAVRLLIDLTKKNKNLGAACGRIHPVGSGPMVWYRMFEYAIGHW
;
A
#
# COMPACT_ATOMS: atom_id res chain seq x y z
N ILE A 1 2.24 -1.11 2.28
CA ILE A 1 1.87 -1.74 0.97
C ILE A 1 1.17 -3.05 1.27
N PHE A 2 0.11 -3.38 0.54
CA PHE A 2 -0.52 -4.69 0.62
C PHE A 2 -0.57 -5.31 -0.78
N LEU A 3 0.04 -6.48 -0.94
CA LEU A 3 0.00 -7.26 -2.17
C LEU A 3 -1.04 -8.37 -2.02
N ASP A 4 -2.07 -8.31 -2.87
CA ASP A 4 -3.08 -9.36 -3.00
C ASP A 4 -2.52 -10.53 -3.82
N ASP A 5 -2.98 -11.74 -3.51
CA ASP A 5 -2.54 -13.00 -4.14
C ASP A 5 -1.01 -13.12 -4.30
N ALA A 6 -0.30 -12.89 -3.19
CA ALA A 6 1.16 -12.78 -3.17
C ALA A 6 1.91 -14.11 -3.26
N PHE A 7 1.20 -15.24 -3.29
CA PHE A 7 1.76 -16.59 -3.23
C PHE A 7 1.26 -17.46 -4.38
N GLU A 8 2.12 -18.35 -4.84
CA GLU A 8 1.86 -19.34 -5.88
C GLU A 8 2.46 -20.69 -5.49
N ILE A 9 2.07 -21.76 -6.19
CA ILE A 9 2.67 -23.09 -5.99
C ILE A 9 4.15 -23.01 -6.35
N SER A 10 4.99 -23.71 -5.59
CA SER A 10 6.44 -23.68 -5.81
C SER A 10 6.82 -24.40 -7.11
N ASP A 11 7.88 -23.93 -7.76
CA ASP A 11 8.39 -24.55 -8.99
C ASP A 11 9.04 -25.93 -8.75
N HIS A 12 9.22 -26.31 -7.48
CA HIS A 12 9.96 -27.51 -7.08
C HIS A 12 9.06 -28.58 -6.44
N SER A 13 7.88 -28.20 -5.97
CA SER A 13 6.95 -29.06 -5.24
C SER A 13 5.53 -28.48 -5.28
N ASP A 14 4.56 -29.32 -5.60
CA ASP A 14 3.13 -28.97 -5.56
C ASP A 14 2.62 -28.77 -4.11
N ASP A 15 3.35 -29.29 -3.12
CA ASP A 15 2.99 -29.19 -1.70
C ASP A 15 3.51 -27.90 -1.04
N ASP A 16 4.45 -27.20 -1.70
CA ASP A 16 5.05 -25.98 -1.18
C ASP A 16 4.50 -24.73 -1.88
N SER A 17 4.46 -23.63 -1.13
CA SER A 17 4.11 -22.31 -1.66
C SER A 17 5.32 -21.39 -1.67
N GLN A 18 5.43 -20.58 -2.72
CA GLN A 18 6.43 -19.53 -2.83
C GLN A 18 5.77 -18.17 -3.07
N VAL A 19 6.53 -17.09 -2.89
CA VAL A 19 6.05 -15.77 -3.28
C VAL A 19 6.01 -15.65 -4.80
N ASN A 20 5.00 -14.95 -5.32
CA ASN A 20 4.84 -14.80 -6.76
C ASN A 20 5.92 -13.89 -7.39
N ARG A 21 5.98 -13.88 -8.71
CA ARG A 21 6.92 -13.04 -9.48
C ARG A 21 6.84 -11.53 -9.15
N PHE A 22 5.69 -11.00 -8.77
CA PHE A 22 5.53 -9.58 -8.47
C PHE A 22 6.14 -9.20 -7.12
N VAL A 23 6.09 -10.10 -6.15
CA VAL A 23 6.81 -9.94 -4.88
C VAL A 23 8.33 -9.98 -5.12
N LYS A 24 8.80 -10.91 -5.97
CA LYS A 24 10.21 -11.00 -6.37
C LYS A 24 10.66 -9.68 -7.04
N LEU A 25 9.89 -9.21 -8.03
CA LEU A 25 10.13 -7.94 -8.71
C LEU A 25 10.18 -6.75 -7.74
N LEU A 26 9.26 -6.66 -6.77
CA LEU A 26 9.29 -5.60 -5.76
C LEU A 26 10.57 -5.63 -4.93
N VAL A 27 11.06 -6.81 -4.55
CA VAL A 27 12.31 -6.92 -3.76
C VAL A 27 13.51 -6.45 -4.58
N ASP A 28 13.54 -6.81 -5.86
CA ASP A 28 14.66 -6.55 -6.76
C ASP A 28 14.75 -5.07 -7.19
N THR A 29 13.62 -4.35 -7.26
CA THR A 29 13.58 -2.95 -7.74
C THR A 29 13.79 -1.89 -6.65
N ILE A 30 13.80 -2.26 -5.36
CA ILE A 30 13.86 -1.28 -4.26
C ILE A 30 15.17 -0.47 -4.26
N ASP A 31 16.30 -1.10 -4.56
CA ASP A 31 17.61 -0.42 -4.60
C ASP A 31 17.69 0.58 -5.76
N GLU A 32 17.17 0.19 -6.93
CA GLU A 32 17.07 1.04 -8.11
C GLU A 32 16.17 2.24 -7.83
N ALA A 33 14.93 2.00 -7.36
CA ALA A 33 13.99 3.06 -7.04
C ALA A 33 14.53 4.04 -5.99
N ALA A 34 15.24 3.54 -4.97
CA ALA A 34 15.88 4.41 -3.99
C ALA A 34 17.01 5.24 -4.59
N SER A 35 17.82 4.65 -5.47
CA SER A 35 18.91 5.35 -6.13
C SER A 35 18.40 6.46 -7.04
N GLU A 36 17.32 6.22 -7.79
CA GLU A 36 16.67 7.23 -8.62
C GLU A 36 16.11 8.39 -7.80
N VAL A 37 15.36 8.10 -6.74
CA VAL A 37 14.74 9.14 -5.90
C VAL A 37 15.79 10.03 -5.23
N HIS A 38 16.91 9.45 -4.81
CA HIS A 38 17.98 10.18 -4.12
C HIS A 38 19.08 10.70 -5.05
N GLN A 39 19.01 10.42 -6.36
CA GLN A 39 19.99 10.83 -7.37
C GLN A 39 21.43 10.43 -7.00
N THR A 40 21.58 9.26 -6.37
CA THR A 40 22.88 8.70 -5.95
C THR A 40 22.74 7.19 -5.78
N ASN A 41 23.85 6.44 -5.81
CA ASN A 41 23.79 4.99 -5.61
C ASN A 41 23.41 4.68 -4.15
N ILE A 42 22.23 4.08 -3.95
CA ILE A 42 21.73 3.64 -2.64
C ILE A 42 21.52 2.15 -2.66
N ARG A 43 22.07 1.49 -1.64
CA ARG A 43 21.83 0.08 -1.37
C ARG A 43 21.01 -0.08 -0.10
N ILE A 44 19.78 -0.58 -0.22
CA ILE A 44 18.89 -0.87 0.89
C ILE A 44 19.15 -2.30 1.36
N ARG A 45 19.14 -2.50 2.68
CA ARG A 45 19.28 -3.86 3.22
C ARG A 45 18.06 -4.71 2.82
N PRO A 46 18.24 -6.01 2.51
CA PRO A 46 17.14 -6.91 2.24
C PRO A 46 16.07 -6.87 3.35
N PRO A 47 14.78 -7.10 3.01
CA PRO A 47 13.72 -7.04 3.98
C PRO A 47 13.85 -8.11 5.05
N LYS A 48 13.46 -7.76 6.28
CA LYS A 48 13.13 -8.77 7.29
C LYS A 48 11.82 -9.43 6.91
N LYS A 49 11.81 -10.76 6.91
CA LYS A 49 10.66 -11.61 6.57
C LYS A 49 9.99 -12.09 7.85
N TYR A 50 8.67 -11.97 7.92
CA TYR A 50 7.87 -12.43 9.05
C TYR A 50 6.67 -13.25 8.56
N PRO A 51 6.37 -14.41 9.17
CA PRO A 51 5.09 -15.05 8.96
C PRO A 51 3.98 -14.16 9.52
N ALA A 52 2.81 -14.21 8.89
CA ALA A 52 1.62 -13.51 9.35
C ALA A 52 0.38 -14.40 9.21
N PRO A 53 -0.67 -14.20 10.03
CA PRO A 53 -1.90 -14.99 9.94
C PRO A 53 -2.56 -14.97 8.54
N TYR A 54 -2.35 -13.89 7.79
CA TYR A 54 -2.85 -13.72 6.42
C TYR A 54 -1.86 -14.10 5.31
N GLY A 55 -0.67 -14.61 5.65
CA GLY A 55 0.39 -14.90 4.67
C GLY A 55 1.76 -14.52 5.23
N GLY A 56 2.32 -13.42 4.74
CA GLY A 56 3.66 -12.96 5.13
C GLY A 56 3.77 -11.44 5.23
N ARG A 57 4.91 -10.98 5.75
CA ARG A 57 5.24 -9.56 5.85
C ARG A 57 6.71 -9.34 5.60
N LEU A 58 7.01 -8.38 4.73
CA LEU A 58 8.35 -7.87 4.45
C LEU A 58 8.51 -6.50 5.10
N THR A 59 9.65 -6.24 5.73
CA THR A 59 9.94 -4.96 6.38
C THR A 59 11.33 -4.47 6.03
N TRP A 60 11.40 -3.30 5.41
CA TRP A 60 12.62 -2.56 5.12
C TRP A 60 12.78 -1.38 6.07
N VAL A 61 14.03 -0.97 6.26
CA VAL A 61 14.37 0.32 6.85
C VAL A 61 15.01 1.14 5.73
N LEU A 62 14.28 2.14 5.26
CA LEU A 62 14.69 3.06 4.20
C LEU A 62 15.65 4.15 4.76
N PRO A 63 16.32 4.92 3.89
CA PRO A 63 17.06 6.12 4.31
C PRO A 63 16.22 7.02 5.23
N GLY A 64 16.84 7.60 6.25
CA GLY A 64 16.12 8.37 7.26
C GLY A 64 15.40 7.54 8.33
N LYS A 65 15.67 6.23 8.42
CA LYS A 65 15.06 5.27 9.39
C LYS A 65 13.55 5.04 9.19
N THR A 66 13.00 5.50 8.08
CA THR A 66 11.60 5.25 7.70
C THR A 66 11.38 3.76 7.47
N LYS A 67 10.33 3.20 8.05
CA LYS A 67 9.97 1.80 7.84
C LYS A 67 9.03 1.67 6.65
N MET A 68 9.41 0.85 5.69
CA MET A 68 8.48 0.39 4.66
C MET A 68 8.04 -1.03 5.01
N ILE A 69 6.73 -1.25 5.07
CA ILE A 69 6.13 -2.54 5.40
C ILE A 69 5.27 -2.99 4.22
N CYS A 70 5.59 -4.15 3.66
CA CYS A 70 4.79 -4.81 2.64
C CYS A 70 4.14 -6.06 3.23
N HIS A 71 2.82 -6.11 3.16
CA HIS A 71 2.00 -7.23 3.59
C HIS A 71 1.69 -8.12 2.39
N LEU A 72 1.97 -9.41 2.53
CA LEU A 72 1.79 -10.41 1.49
C LEU A 72 0.56 -11.24 1.87
N LYS A 73 -0.54 -11.08 1.15
CA LYS A 73 -1.75 -11.87 1.38
C LYS A 73 -1.67 -13.20 0.65
N ASP A 74 -1.96 -14.27 1.36
CA ASP A 74 -2.12 -15.62 0.85
C ASP A 74 -3.62 -15.93 0.63
N LYS A 75 -3.99 -16.28 -0.61
CA LYS A 75 -5.38 -16.61 -0.97
C LYS A 75 -5.89 -17.91 -0.34
N ALA A 76 -4.99 -18.80 0.11
CA ALA A 76 -5.36 -20.01 0.83
C ALA A 76 -5.79 -19.70 2.27
N LYS A 77 -5.29 -18.60 2.85
CA LYS A 77 -5.59 -18.19 4.24
C LYS A 77 -6.70 -17.17 4.34
N ILE A 78 -6.73 -16.21 3.42
CA ILE A 78 -7.73 -15.14 3.39
C ILE A 78 -8.51 -15.22 2.09
N ARG A 79 -9.84 -15.07 2.20
CA ARG A 79 -10.76 -15.11 1.07
C ARG A 79 -10.24 -14.30 -0.12
N HIS A 80 -10.30 -14.92 -1.29
CA HIS A 80 -9.93 -14.29 -2.55
C HIS A 80 -10.89 -13.14 -2.88
N ARG A 81 -10.45 -12.20 -3.76
CA ARG A 81 -11.12 -10.95 -4.19
C ARG A 81 -10.73 -9.68 -3.42
N LYS A 82 -10.73 -8.57 -4.15
CA LYS A 82 -10.37 -7.22 -3.69
C LYS A 82 -11.10 -6.76 -2.42
N ARG A 83 -12.41 -7.03 -2.30
CA ARG A 83 -13.20 -6.63 -1.12
C ARG A 83 -12.73 -7.33 0.17
N TRP A 84 -12.39 -8.61 0.10
CA TRP A 84 -11.88 -9.34 1.25
C TRP A 84 -10.49 -8.85 1.66
N SER A 85 -9.67 -8.46 0.68
CA SER A 85 -8.38 -7.81 0.93
C SER A 85 -8.58 -6.49 1.68
N GLN A 86 -9.53 -5.64 1.25
CA GLN A 86 -9.87 -4.39 1.96
C GLN A 86 -10.34 -4.64 3.40
N VAL A 87 -11.23 -5.60 3.63
CA VAL A 87 -11.70 -5.96 4.98
C VAL A 87 -10.52 -6.41 5.86
N MET A 88 -9.64 -7.25 5.32
CA MET A 88 -8.44 -7.71 6.03
C MET A 88 -7.53 -6.53 6.42
N TYR A 89 -7.34 -5.55 5.51
CA TYR A 89 -6.52 -4.37 5.76
C TYR A 89 -7.10 -3.51 6.89
N MET A 90 -8.42 -3.26 6.85
CA MET A 90 -9.09 -2.47 7.89
C MET A 90 -9.03 -3.18 9.24
N TYR A 91 -9.22 -4.49 9.29
CA TYR A 91 -9.10 -5.26 10.54
C TYR A 91 -7.68 -5.24 11.10
N TYR A 92 -6.67 -5.40 10.25
CA TYR A 92 -5.28 -5.33 10.67
C TYR A 92 -4.91 -3.94 11.20
N LEU A 93 -5.30 -2.86 10.51
CA LEU A 93 -4.91 -1.50 10.88
C LEU A 93 -5.69 -0.98 12.08
N LEU A 94 -7.02 -1.09 12.06
CA LEU A 94 -7.88 -0.54 13.10
C LEU A 94 -7.96 -1.49 14.30
N GLY A 95 -8.22 -2.77 14.08
CA GLY A 95 -8.32 -3.76 15.15
C GLY A 95 -6.95 -4.05 15.77
N HIS A 96 -6.10 -4.75 15.02
CA HIS A 96 -4.86 -5.30 15.57
C HIS A 96 -3.78 -4.24 15.86
N ARG A 97 -3.59 -3.26 14.97
CA ARG A 97 -2.49 -2.28 15.10
C ARG A 97 -2.82 -1.08 15.98
N LEU A 98 -4.09 -0.80 16.21
CA LEU A 98 -4.54 0.35 17.00
C LEU A 98 -5.30 -0.08 18.25
N MET A 99 -6.40 -0.83 18.10
CA MET A 99 -7.28 -1.17 19.22
C MET A 99 -6.70 -2.19 20.20
N GLU A 100 -5.89 -3.16 19.75
CA GLU A 100 -5.26 -4.16 20.62
C GLU A 100 -4.03 -3.64 21.38
N LEU A 101 -3.58 -2.40 21.13
CA LEU A 101 -2.43 -1.85 21.85
C LEU A 101 -2.73 -1.72 23.35
N PRO A 102 -1.81 -2.14 24.24
CA PRO A 102 -1.97 -2.03 25.70
C PRO A 102 -1.67 -0.59 26.17
N ILE A 103 -2.40 0.38 25.65
CA ILE A 103 -2.29 1.81 25.95
C ILE A 103 -3.67 2.38 26.27
N SER A 104 -3.73 3.56 26.90
CA SER A 104 -5.00 4.20 27.25
C SER A 104 -5.84 4.55 26.02
N VAL A 105 -7.16 4.67 26.23
CA VAL A 105 -8.12 5.04 25.17
C VAL A 105 -7.76 6.40 24.55
N ASP A 106 -7.45 7.40 25.38
CA ASP A 106 -7.04 8.74 24.90
C ASP A 106 -5.79 8.68 23.99
N ARG A 107 -4.84 7.79 24.31
CA ARG A 107 -3.64 7.60 23.47
C ARG A 107 -3.99 6.91 22.15
N LYS A 108 -4.95 6.00 22.11
CA LYS A 108 -5.45 5.39 20.87
C LYS A 108 -6.14 6.42 20.00
N GLU A 109 -6.95 7.31 20.59
CA GLU A 109 -7.64 8.38 19.86
C GLU A 109 -6.64 9.32 19.17
N VAL A 110 -5.63 9.81 19.90
CA VAL A 110 -4.57 10.65 19.32
C VAL A 110 -3.81 9.93 18.21
N MET A 111 -3.54 8.62 18.36
CA MET A 111 -2.89 7.84 17.31
C MET A 111 -3.79 7.68 16.08
N ALA A 112 -5.09 7.46 16.27
CA ALA A 112 -6.07 7.36 15.19
C ALA A 112 -6.16 8.68 14.40
N GLU A 113 -6.24 9.83 15.10
CA GLU A 113 -6.28 11.16 14.47
C GLU A 113 -5.02 11.46 13.62
N ASN A 114 -3.89 10.82 13.93
CA ASN A 114 -2.62 11.00 13.21
C ASN A 114 -2.28 9.83 12.26
N THR A 115 -3.23 8.93 12.02
CA THR A 115 -3.06 7.79 11.10
C THR A 115 -3.92 8.00 9.86
N PHE A 116 -3.28 8.10 8.70
CA PHE A 116 -3.95 8.33 7.42
C PHE A 116 -3.87 7.08 6.55
N LEU A 117 -4.95 6.78 5.83
CA LEU A 117 -5.02 5.70 4.85
C LEU A 117 -5.03 6.30 3.45
N GLN A 118 -4.03 5.93 2.65
CA GLN A 118 -3.99 6.27 1.23
C GLN A 118 -4.34 5.03 0.41
N THR A 119 -5.30 5.18 -0.49
CA THR A 119 -5.73 4.14 -1.43
C THR A 119 -5.53 4.66 -2.85
N LEU A 120 -4.87 3.89 -3.70
CA LEU A 120 -4.54 4.24 -5.09
C LEU A 120 -4.70 3.00 -5.96
N ASP A 121 -5.10 3.19 -7.22
CA ASP A 121 -5.08 2.13 -8.23
C ASP A 121 -3.64 1.93 -8.76
N GLY A 122 -3.37 0.74 -9.29
CA GLY A 122 -2.03 0.34 -9.71
C GLY A 122 -1.47 1.08 -10.93
N ASP A 123 -2.32 1.80 -11.68
CA ASP A 123 -1.96 2.63 -12.82
C ASP A 123 -1.98 4.14 -12.51
N ILE A 124 -2.06 4.51 -11.22
CA ILE A 124 -2.03 5.90 -10.78
C ILE A 124 -0.61 6.29 -10.42
N ASP A 125 -0.11 7.31 -11.12
CA ASP A 125 1.10 8.03 -10.74
C ASP A 125 0.75 9.26 -9.90
N PHE A 126 1.59 9.59 -8.94
CA PHE A 126 1.42 10.76 -8.10
C PHE A 126 2.76 11.32 -7.63
N GLN A 127 2.78 12.62 -7.41
CA GLN A 127 3.95 13.33 -6.92
C GLN A 127 3.87 13.53 -5.40
N PRO A 128 4.99 13.62 -4.67
CA PRO A 128 5.00 13.80 -3.21
C PRO A 128 4.18 15.01 -2.73
N HIS A 129 4.14 16.10 -3.51
CA HIS A 129 3.38 17.29 -3.17
C HIS A 129 1.86 17.05 -3.14
N ALA A 130 1.35 16.14 -3.98
CA ALA A 130 -0.07 15.79 -4.00
C ALA A 130 -0.48 15.09 -2.70
N VAL A 131 0.36 14.18 -2.19
CA VAL A 131 0.15 13.51 -0.90
C VAL A 131 0.13 14.53 0.24
N ARG A 132 1.08 15.48 0.22
CA ARG A 132 1.13 16.55 1.22
C ARG A 132 -0.15 17.38 1.23
N LEU A 133 -0.67 17.75 0.06
CA LEU A 133 -1.91 18.52 -0.06
C LEU A 133 -3.11 17.75 0.53
N LEU A 134 -3.24 16.44 0.25
CA LEU A 134 -4.31 15.60 0.82
C LEU A 134 -4.21 15.53 2.35
N ILE A 135 -2.99 15.39 2.88
CA ILE A 135 -2.75 15.40 4.33
C ILE A 135 -3.10 16.77 4.93
N ASP A 136 -2.71 17.86 4.28
CA ASP A 136 -3.01 19.21 4.78
C ASP A 136 -4.52 19.49 4.79
N LEU A 137 -5.28 18.98 3.81
CA LEU A 137 -6.74 19.07 3.79
C LEU A 137 -7.38 18.28 4.92
N THR A 138 -6.95 17.04 5.16
CA THR A 138 -7.45 16.20 6.26
C THR A 138 -7.11 16.78 7.64
N LYS A 139 -5.96 17.45 7.78
CA LYS A 139 -5.59 18.14 9.03
C LYS A 139 -6.39 19.42 9.30
N LYS A 140 -6.89 20.10 8.27
CA LYS A 140 -7.66 21.36 8.44
C LYS A 140 -9.02 21.14 9.08
N ASN A 141 -9.66 19.99 8.86
CA ASN A 141 -10.99 19.70 9.38
C ASN A 141 -11.04 18.28 9.95
N LYS A 142 -11.16 18.18 11.29
CA LYS A 142 -11.29 16.90 11.99
C LYS A 142 -12.53 16.09 11.60
N ASN A 143 -13.56 16.75 11.08
CA ASN A 143 -14.78 16.09 10.61
C ASN A 143 -14.68 15.61 9.15
N LEU A 144 -13.54 15.81 8.48
CA LEU A 144 -13.33 15.34 7.11
C LEU A 144 -12.96 13.85 7.12
N GLY A 145 -13.85 12.99 6.61
CA GLY A 145 -13.61 11.54 6.54
C GLY A 145 -12.65 11.09 5.42
N ALA A 146 -12.60 11.83 4.30
CA ALA A 146 -11.73 11.51 3.18
C ALA A 146 -11.43 12.75 2.32
N ALA A 147 -10.26 12.75 1.68
CA ALA A 147 -9.89 13.69 0.63
C ALA A 147 -9.45 12.90 -0.61
N CYS A 148 -9.94 13.29 -1.79
CA CYS A 148 -9.61 12.65 -3.05
C CYS A 148 -8.95 13.65 -4.00
N GLY A 149 -7.86 13.23 -4.65
CA GLY A 149 -7.22 14.02 -5.70
C GLY A 149 -7.96 13.85 -7.03
N ARG A 150 -7.94 14.88 -7.87
CA ARG A 150 -8.43 14.75 -9.25
C ARG A 150 -7.44 13.90 -10.05
N ILE A 151 -7.97 12.98 -10.86
CA ILE A 151 -7.18 12.12 -11.73
C ILE A 151 -7.20 12.71 -13.14
N HIS A 152 -6.03 12.78 -13.77
CA HIS A 152 -5.87 13.26 -15.13
C HIS A 152 -5.23 12.17 -15.98
N PRO A 153 -5.93 11.64 -17.00
CA PRO A 153 -5.34 10.68 -17.93
C PRO A 153 -4.12 11.29 -18.63
N VAL A 154 -3.02 10.55 -18.66
CA VAL A 154 -1.78 10.94 -19.35
C VAL A 154 -1.59 10.05 -20.58
N GLY A 155 -1.07 10.61 -21.68
CA GLY A 155 -0.79 9.91 -22.93
C GLY A 155 -1.54 10.50 -24.13
N SER A 156 -1.69 9.71 -25.20
CA SER A 156 -2.41 10.12 -26.41
C SER A 156 -3.26 8.97 -27.00
N GLY A 157 -4.19 9.33 -27.89
CA GLY A 157 -5.01 8.38 -28.63
C GLY A 157 -6.39 8.08 -28.01
N PRO A 158 -7.19 7.22 -28.68
CA PRO A 158 -8.61 7.02 -28.35
C PRO A 158 -8.86 6.51 -26.92
N MET A 159 -7.94 5.73 -26.36
CA MET A 159 -8.08 5.20 -24.99
C MET A 159 -8.01 6.31 -23.94
N VAL A 160 -7.19 7.34 -24.16
CA VAL A 160 -7.10 8.50 -23.27
C VAL A 160 -8.40 9.30 -23.32
N TRP A 161 -8.97 9.49 -24.51
CA TRP A 161 -10.26 10.17 -24.67
C TRP A 161 -11.38 9.41 -23.97
N TYR A 162 -11.39 8.08 -24.09
CA TYR A 162 -12.35 7.24 -23.38
C TYR A 162 -12.20 7.37 -21.86
N ARG A 163 -10.97 7.30 -21.32
CA ARG A 163 -10.71 7.53 -19.88
C ARG A 163 -11.15 8.92 -19.42
N MET A 164 -10.93 9.96 -20.23
CA MET A 164 -11.39 11.33 -19.93
C MET A 164 -12.92 11.40 -19.88
N PHE A 165 -13.61 10.77 -20.84
CA PHE A 165 -15.06 10.70 -20.88
C PHE A 165 -15.63 9.94 -19.68
N GLU A 166 -15.10 8.74 -19.37
CA GLU A 166 -15.52 7.96 -18.19
C GLU A 166 -15.31 8.74 -16.90
N TYR A 167 -14.15 9.39 -16.74
CA TYR A 167 -13.86 10.19 -15.56
C TYR A 167 -14.83 11.37 -15.44
N ALA A 168 -15.09 12.08 -16.54
CA ALA A 168 -16.03 13.19 -16.59
C ALA A 168 -17.44 12.75 -16.20
N ILE A 169 -17.94 11.64 -16.73
CA ILE A 169 -19.27 11.11 -16.35
C ILE A 169 -19.32 10.66 -14.89
N GLY A 170 -18.29 9.97 -14.41
CA GLY A 170 -18.28 9.40 -13.06
C GLY A 170 -18.11 10.40 -11.93
N HIS A 171 -17.64 11.63 -12.23
CA HIS A 171 -17.30 12.66 -11.24
C HIS A 171 -17.95 14.02 -11.54
N TRP A 172 -19.00 14.06 -12.36
CA TRP A 172 -19.81 15.27 -12.60
C TRP A 172 -20.84 15.52 -11.51
#